data_AF-M0LZR2-F1
#
_entry.id   AF-M0LZR2-F1
#
_cell.length_a   1.000
_cell.length_b   1.000
_cell.length_c   1.000
_cell.angle_alpha   90.00
_cell.angle_beta   90.00
_cell.angle_gamma   90.00
#
_symmetry.space_group_name_H-M   'P 1'
#
loop_
_entity.id
_entity.type
_entity.pdbx_description
1 polymer ?
#
loop_
_entity_poly.entity_id
_entity_poly.type
_entity_poly.pdbx_seq_one_letter_code
_entity_poly.pdbx_strand_id
1 'polypeptide(L)'
;MGDSYEPCHENVLVYDRLPDPVKAEVDTALEEGAYETTSFLVEDELRYERVAGRSVDALRKDGTYYEARVESSTSWAGLGRTRTLSFEETAFTSDTPAELLVRNVTTDLWTGVIAIDDPADERLLEERLTIESYPREETPDHYTEADRDRIVQLPVTNEYGRYEATFDPDNGEPERVDVWFTMGYPPRRNRYAITDNGPEYDETLYGAIGRPGHPSTPCSWDDEGNLI
;
A
#
# COMPACT_ATOMS: atom_id res chain seq x y z
N MET A 1 -20.11 -26.01 -5.90
CA MET A 1 -20.04 -24.68 -6.52
C MET A 1 -18.73 -24.11 -6.04
N GLY A 2 -17.80 -23.85 -6.95
CA GLY A 2 -16.43 -23.51 -6.58
C GLY A 2 -16.38 -22.07 -6.10
N ASP A 3 -15.89 -21.88 -4.88
CA ASP A 3 -15.66 -20.56 -4.29
C ASP A 3 -14.58 -19.85 -5.13
N SER A 4 -15.01 -18.98 -6.04
CA SER A 4 -14.12 -18.13 -6.80
C SER A 4 -13.89 -16.86 -6.01
N TYR A 5 -12.77 -16.78 -5.28
CA TYR A 5 -12.40 -15.56 -4.56
C TYR A 5 -12.23 -14.39 -5.54
N GLU A 6 -12.83 -13.26 -5.22
CA GLU A 6 -12.57 -12.01 -5.93
C GLU A 6 -11.11 -11.56 -5.71
N PRO A 7 -10.36 -11.21 -6.76
CA PRO A 7 -8.95 -10.84 -6.62
C PRO A 7 -8.81 -9.49 -5.91
N CYS A 8 -7.86 -9.42 -4.97
CA CYS A 8 -7.49 -8.17 -4.36
C CYS A 8 -6.63 -7.33 -5.30
N HIS A 9 -6.86 -6.01 -5.27
CA HIS A 9 -6.09 -5.04 -6.04
C HIS A 9 -5.09 -4.24 -5.20
N GLU A 10 -4.86 -4.64 -3.95
CA GLU A 10 -3.78 -4.07 -3.13
C GLU A 10 -2.42 -4.58 -3.61
N ASN A 11 -1.39 -3.76 -3.41
CA ASN A 11 -0.01 -4.17 -3.68
C ASN A 11 0.54 -5.07 -2.56
N VAL A 12 -0.03 -5.02 -1.36
CA VAL A 12 0.40 -5.83 -0.21
C VAL A 12 -0.82 -6.50 0.40
N LEU A 13 -0.84 -7.82 0.43
CA LEU A 13 -1.85 -8.57 1.17
C LEU A 13 -1.50 -8.67 2.65
N VAL A 14 -2.48 -8.51 3.51
CA VAL A 14 -2.33 -8.74 4.96
C VAL A 14 -2.85 -10.14 5.29
N TYR A 15 -1.98 -11.01 5.81
CA TYR A 15 -2.30 -12.41 6.12
C TYR A 15 -3.59 -12.57 6.94
N ASP A 16 -3.78 -11.77 7.99
CA ASP A 16 -4.94 -11.86 8.88
C ASP A 16 -6.28 -11.64 8.18
N ARG A 17 -6.27 -10.96 7.03
CA ARG A 17 -7.47 -10.66 6.23
C ARG A 17 -7.76 -11.71 5.16
N LEU A 18 -6.85 -12.66 4.95
CA LEU A 18 -7.06 -13.71 3.97
C LEU A 18 -8.17 -14.68 4.44
N PRO A 19 -8.93 -15.26 3.51
CA PRO A 19 -9.85 -16.36 3.82
C PRO A 19 -9.09 -17.52 4.48
N ASP A 20 -9.71 -18.21 5.44
CA ASP A 20 -9.07 -19.34 6.14
C ASP A 20 -8.51 -20.43 5.22
N PRO A 21 -9.18 -20.82 4.10
CA PRO A 21 -8.59 -21.77 3.16
C PRO A 21 -7.31 -21.27 2.49
N VAL A 22 -7.19 -19.96 2.27
CA VAL A 22 -6.00 -19.31 1.70
C VAL A 22 -4.90 -19.24 2.76
N LYS A 23 -5.25 -18.91 4.01
CA LYS A 23 -4.31 -18.94 5.15
C LYS A 23 -3.66 -20.29 5.29
N ALA A 24 -4.42 -21.38 5.18
CA ALA A 24 -3.88 -22.74 5.26
C ALA A 24 -2.84 -23.06 4.16
N GLU A 25 -3.05 -22.58 2.93
CA GLU A 25 -2.07 -22.72 1.83
C GLU A 25 -0.79 -21.93 2.14
N VAL A 26 -0.95 -20.70 2.62
CA VAL A 26 0.16 -19.82 3.01
C VAL A 26 0.96 -20.41 4.16
N ASP A 27 0.29 -20.90 5.20
CA ASP A 27 0.94 -21.50 6.36
C ASP A 27 1.73 -22.75 5.96
N THR A 28 1.12 -23.63 5.16
CA THR A 28 1.83 -24.81 4.64
C THR A 28 3.06 -24.40 3.83
N ALA A 29 2.94 -23.40 2.95
CA ALA A 29 4.06 -22.93 2.15
C ALA A 29 5.18 -22.28 2.98
N LEU A 30 4.85 -21.58 4.06
CA LEU A 30 5.84 -20.98 4.96
C LEU A 30 6.49 -22.01 5.89
N GLU A 31 5.74 -22.99 6.38
CA GLU A 31 6.22 -24.02 7.31
C GLU A 31 7.05 -25.10 6.60
N GLU A 32 6.57 -25.58 5.45
CA GLU A 32 7.21 -26.66 4.68
C GLU A 32 8.16 -26.13 3.59
N GLY A 33 8.19 -24.80 3.39
CA GLY A 33 8.95 -24.10 2.35
C GLY A 33 8.26 -24.07 0.98
N ALA A 34 7.23 -24.89 0.78
CA ALA A 34 6.38 -24.86 -0.40
C ALA A 34 5.02 -25.54 -0.15
N TYR A 35 3.99 -25.08 -0.86
CA TYR A 35 2.70 -25.75 -0.97
C TYR A 35 2.53 -26.24 -2.41
N GLU A 36 2.35 -27.55 -2.58
CA GLU A 36 2.18 -28.17 -3.89
C GLU A 36 0.76 -28.68 -4.10
N THR A 37 0.20 -28.38 -5.27
CA THR A 37 -1.09 -28.93 -5.70
C THR A 37 -0.98 -29.52 -7.11
N THR A 38 -1.73 -30.60 -7.36
CA THR A 38 -1.76 -31.29 -8.65
C THR A 38 -3.18 -31.30 -9.18
N SER A 39 -3.42 -30.63 -10.32
CA SER A 39 -4.72 -30.63 -10.96
C SER A 39 -4.79 -31.70 -12.07
N PHE A 40 -5.76 -32.61 -11.94
CA PHE A 40 -6.17 -33.57 -12.96
C PHE A 40 -7.49 -33.09 -13.57
N LEU A 41 -7.43 -32.40 -14.71
CA LEU A 41 -8.57 -32.07 -15.58
C LEU A 41 -9.65 -31.09 -15.05
N VAL A 42 -9.66 -30.70 -13.77
CA VAL A 42 -10.49 -29.61 -13.21
C VAL A 42 -9.70 -28.86 -12.12
N GLU A 43 -9.92 -27.56 -12.05
CA GLU A 43 -9.26 -26.51 -11.24
C GLU A 43 -9.12 -26.85 -9.74
N ASP A 44 -8.06 -27.58 -9.36
CA ASP A 44 -7.43 -27.42 -8.04
C ASP A 44 -6.49 -26.22 -8.15
N GLU A 45 -7.10 -25.05 -8.13
CA GLU A 45 -6.39 -23.78 -8.23
C GLU A 45 -5.75 -23.41 -6.91
N LEU A 46 -4.53 -22.87 -7.00
CA LEU A 46 -3.89 -22.16 -5.89
C LEU A 46 -4.80 -21.00 -5.50
N ARG A 47 -5.47 -21.10 -4.36
CA ARG A 47 -6.42 -20.07 -3.90
C ARG A 47 -5.69 -18.77 -3.60
N TYR A 48 -4.45 -18.87 -3.12
CA TYR A 48 -3.58 -17.70 -2.97
C TYR A 48 -3.41 -16.91 -4.27
N GLU A 49 -3.18 -17.57 -5.41
CA GLU A 49 -3.00 -16.89 -6.71
C GLU A 49 -4.28 -16.16 -7.14
N ARG A 50 -5.46 -16.71 -6.80
CA ARG A 50 -6.75 -16.04 -7.06
C ARG A 50 -6.91 -14.78 -6.23
N VAL A 51 -6.67 -14.87 -4.93
CA VAL A 51 -6.79 -13.75 -3.99
C VAL A 51 -5.74 -12.68 -4.25
N ALA A 52 -4.51 -13.07 -4.56
CA ALA A 52 -3.43 -12.13 -4.84
C ALA A 52 -3.63 -11.37 -6.15
N GLY A 53 -4.26 -12.00 -7.15
CA GLY A 53 -4.34 -11.40 -8.48
C GLY A 53 -2.95 -11.09 -9.04
N ARG A 54 -2.88 -10.19 -10.02
CA ARG A 54 -1.62 -9.80 -10.69
C ARG A 54 -0.95 -8.56 -10.10
N SER A 55 -1.64 -7.87 -9.20
CA SER A 55 -1.25 -6.58 -8.65
C SER A 55 -0.60 -6.68 -7.27
N VAL A 56 -0.71 -7.84 -6.60
CA VAL A 56 -0.06 -8.04 -5.31
C VAL A 56 1.42 -8.30 -5.52
N ASP A 57 2.21 -7.46 -4.88
CA ASP A 57 3.66 -7.53 -4.87
C ASP A 57 4.19 -8.33 -3.68
N ALA A 58 3.50 -8.32 -2.53
CA ALA A 58 3.92 -9.05 -1.33
C ALA A 58 2.77 -9.47 -0.40
N LEU A 59 3.07 -10.46 0.44
CA LEU A 59 2.28 -10.85 1.60
C LEU A 59 2.96 -10.32 2.88
N ARG A 60 2.21 -9.69 3.77
CA ARG A 60 2.64 -9.33 5.13
C ARG A 60 2.03 -10.27 6.16
N LYS A 61 2.88 -10.94 6.94
CA LYS A 61 2.48 -11.82 8.06
C LYS A 61 3.38 -11.54 9.27
N ASP A 62 2.78 -11.27 10.43
CA ASP A 62 3.50 -11.03 11.70
C ASP A 62 4.59 -9.94 11.62
N GLY A 63 4.39 -8.92 10.77
CA GLY A 63 5.35 -7.84 10.55
C GLY A 63 6.40 -8.12 9.48
N THR A 64 6.54 -9.37 9.03
CA THR A 64 7.47 -9.77 7.97
C THR A 64 6.80 -9.73 6.60
N TYR A 65 7.56 -9.31 5.58
CA TYR A 65 7.12 -9.30 4.19
C TYR A 65 7.68 -10.50 3.44
N TYR A 66 6.84 -11.08 2.58
CA TYR A 66 7.15 -12.25 1.79
C TYR A 66 6.81 -12.00 0.32
N GLU A 67 7.77 -12.24 -0.57
CA GLU A 67 7.51 -12.33 -2.00
C GLU A 67 6.96 -13.72 -2.30
N ALA A 68 5.78 -13.78 -2.91
CA ALA A 68 5.17 -15.05 -3.32
C ALA A 68 5.72 -15.49 -4.68
N ARG A 69 6.08 -16.76 -4.80
CA ARG A 69 6.48 -17.38 -6.07
C ARG A 69 5.56 -18.53 -6.40
N VAL A 70 4.99 -18.48 -7.59
CA VAL A 70 4.14 -19.55 -8.13
C VAL A 70 4.83 -20.16 -9.33
N GLU A 71 5.32 -21.38 -9.15
CA GLU A 71 5.91 -22.18 -10.22
C GLU A 71 4.89 -23.17 -10.80
N SER A 72 5.12 -23.59 -12.03
CA SER A 72 4.26 -24.55 -12.71
C SER A 72 5.10 -25.52 -13.52
N SER A 73 4.94 -26.81 -13.24
CA SER A 73 5.60 -27.88 -13.97
C SER A 73 4.59 -28.82 -14.61
N THR A 74 4.90 -29.29 -15.81
CA THR A 74 4.08 -30.28 -16.52
C THR A 74 4.74 -31.64 -16.35
N SER A 75 3.98 -32.64 -15.90
CA SER A 75 4.51 -33.99 -15.75
C SER A 75 4.82 -34.61 -17.12
N TRP A 76 5.96 -35.30 -17.23
CA TRP A 76 6.53 -35.87 -18.47
C TRP A 76 5.63 -36.88 -19.19
N ALA A 77 4.60 -37.40 -18.52
CA ALA A 77 3.61 -38.31 -19.09
C ALA A 77 2.33 -37.60 -19.59
N GLY A 78 2.28 -36.26 -19.57
CA GLY A 78 1.12 -35.49 -20.04
C GLY A 78 -0.13 -35.62 -19.16
N LEU A 79 0.04 -36.08 -17.91
CA LEU A 79 -1.06 -36.47 -17.03
C LEU A 79 -1.41 -35.41 -15.96
N GLY A 80 -0.85 -34.21 -16.00
CA GLY A 80 -1.25 -33.15 -15.06
C GLY A 80 -0.25 -32.00 -14.97
N ARG A 81 -0.73 -30.89 -14.42
CA ARG A 81 0.07 -29.71 -14.07
C ARG A 81 0.21 -29.68 -12.54
N THR A 82 1.45 -29.65 -12.07
CA THR A 82 1.76 -29.38 -10.68
C THR A 82 2.02 -27.89 -10.55
N ARG A 83 1.43 -27.26 -9.54
CA ARG A 83 1.71 -25.87 -9.19
C ARG A 83 2.28 -25.83 -7.78
N THR A 84 3.30 -25.01 -7.60
CA THR A 84 4.05 -24.91 -6.34
C THR A 84 4.03 -23.45 -5.93
N LEU A 85 3.47 -23.16 -4.75
CA LEU A 85 3.54 -21.87 -4.09
C LEU A 85 4.68 -21.89 -3.07
N SER A 86 5.57 -20.92 -3.12
CA SER A 86 6.58 -20.70 -2.09
C SER A 86 6.67 -19.23 -1.75
N PHE A 87 7.26 -18.94 -0.60
CA PHE A 87 7.47 -17.58 -0.11
C PHE A 87 8.93 -17.38 0.22
N GLU A 88 9.48 -16.25 -0.23
CA GLU A 88 10.80 -15.80 0.18
C GLU A 88 10.63 -14.56 1.05
N GLU A 89 11.22 -14.58 2.25
CA GLU A 89 11.29 -13.38 3.09
C GLU A 89 12.03 -12.28 2.33
N THR A 90 11.43 -11.10 2.27
CA THR A 90 11.98 -9.96 1.55
C THR A 90 11.92 -8.71 2.41
N ALA A 91 12.94 -7.87 2.28
CA ALA A 91 12.88 -6.52 2.82
C ALA A 91 12.12 -5.67 1.80
N PHE A 92 10.92 -5.20 2.17
CA PHE A 92 10.14 -4.28 1.36
C PHE A 92 10.65 -2.84 1.53
N THR A 93 11.96 -2.68 1.31
CA THR A 93 12.73 -1.45 1.47
C THR A 93 13.22 -0.97 0.12
N SER A 94 13.32 0.34 -0.06
CA SER A 94 13.97 0.94 -1.21
C SER A 94 15.24 1.71 -0.86
N ASP A 95 16.13 1.82 -1.85
CA ASP A 95 17.31 2.71 -1.84
C ASP A 95 16.99 4.22 -1.72
N THR A 96 15.73 4.65 -1.88
CA THR A 96 15.33 6.06 -1.78
C THR A 96 14.08 6.16 -0.93
N PRO A 97 14.03 7.08 0.05
CA PRO A 97 12.89 7.21 0.94
C PRO A 97 11.64 7.60 0.16
N ALA A 98 10.52 7.02 0.56
CA ALA A 98 9.21 7.52 0.24
C ALA A 98 8.98 8.87 0.92
N GLU A 99 8.24 9.74 0.23
CA GLU A 99 8.15 11.15 0.57
C GLU A 99 6.70 11.55 0.82
N LEU A 100 6.47 12.37 1.84
CA LEU A 100 5.21 13.08 2.02
C LEU A 100 5.37 14.49 1.43
N LEU A 101 4.57 14.79 0.42
CA LEU A 101 4.43 16.13 -0.15
C LEU A 101 3.26 16.83 0.52
N VAL A 102 3.51 18.01 1.08
CA VAL A 102 2.50 18.81 1.76
C VAL A 102 2.52 20.22 1.20
N ARG A 103 1.34 20.75 0.87
CA ARG A 103 1.16 22.18 0.60
C ARG A 103 0.02 22.74 1.41
N ASN A 104 0.03 24.05 1.58
CA ASN A 104 -1.04 24.78 2.21
C ASN A 104 -1.87 25.49 1.15
N VAL A 105 -3.16 25.15 1.01
CA VAL A 105 -4.05 25.80 0.03
C VAL A 105 -4.97 26.84 0.68
N THR A 106 -4.85 27.04 2.00
CA THR A 106 -5.56 28.11 2.71
C THR A 106 -4.98 29.48 2.35
N THR A 107 -5.69 30.56 2.68
CA THR A 107 -5.20 31.93 2.44
C THR A 107 -4.12 32.36 3.42
N ASP A 108 -4.11 31.76 4.61
CA ASP A 108 -3.22 32.13 5.71
C ASP A 108 -2.00 31.20 5.74
N LEU A 109 -0.96 31.62 6.46
CA LEU A 109 0.20 30.79 6.71
C LEU A 109 -0.17 29.63 7.64
N TRP A 110 0.20 28.40 7.26
CA TRP A 110 0.07 27.26 8.16
C TRP A 110 1.35 27.11 9.01
N THR A 111 1.19 26.85 10.31
CA THR A 111 2.31 26.53 11.20
C THR A 111 1.87 25.45 12.18
N GLY A 112 2.71 24.44 12.35
CA GLY A 112 2.38 23.29 13.19
C GLY A 112 3.44 22.20 13.12
N VAL A 113 3.08 21.02 13.61
CA VAL A 113 3.89 19.81 13.55
C VAL A 113 3.24 18.81 12.59
N ILE A 114 4.06 18.18 11.75
CA ILE A 114 3.66 17.01 10.98
C ILE A 114 4.44 15.83 11.54
N ALA A 115 3.71 14.81 11.98
CA ALA A 115 4.26 13.59 12.52
C ALA A 115 3.81 12.38 11.68
N ILE A 116 4.66 11.36 11.58
CA ILE A 116 4.32 10.10 10.93
C ILE A 116 4.73 8.95 11.85
N ASP A 117 3.77 8.10 12.15
CA ASP A 117 3.90 6.90 12.97
C ASP A 117 3.72 5.65 12.08
N ASP A 118 4.50 4.61 12.37
CA ASP A 118 4.38 3.31 11.73
C ASP A 118 3.21 2.48 12.32
N PRO A 119 2.86 1.32 11.74
CA PRO A 119 1.81 0.46 12.27
C PRO A 119 2.04 -0.11 13.67
N ALA A 120 3.25 0.00 14.21
CA ALA A 120 3.63 -0.41 15.57
C ALA A 120 3.66 0.78 16.53
N ASP A 121 3.12 1.95 16.14
CA ASP A 121 3.13 3.21 16.87
C ASP A 121 4.56 3.76 17.12
N GLU A 122 5.53 3.40 16.27
CA GLU A 122 6.88 4.00 16.28
C GLU A 122 6.90 5.29 15.45
N ARG A 123 7.39 6.36 16.07
CA ARG A 123 7.55 7.66 15.42
C ARG A 123 8.69 7.65 14.41
N LEU A 124 8.36 7.74 13.12
CA LEU A 124 9.33 7.77 12.02
C LEU A 124 9.77 9.20 11.66
N LEU A 125 8.85 10.17 11.77
CA LEU A 125 9.08 11.57 11.43
C LEU A 125 8.32 12.48 12.38
N GLU A 126 8.95 13.52 12.92
CA GLU A 126 8.28 14.63 13.61
C GLU A 126 8.96 15.94 13.21
N GLU A 127 8.27 16.77 12.43
CA GLU A 127 8.84 18.00 11.89
C GLU A 127 7.91 19.19 12.17
N ARG A 128 8.48 20.25 12.73
CA ARG A 128 7.79 21.54 12.91
C ARG A 128 8.02 22.40 11.68
N LEU A 129 6.93 22.83 11.06
CA LEU A 129 6.96 23.46 9.74
C LEU A 129 6.11 24.72 9.71
N THR A 130 6.50 25.62 8.80
CA THR A 130 5.76 26.81 8.42
C THR A 130 5.57 26.76 6.91
N ILE A 131 4.33 26.72 6.42
CA ILE A 131 4.00 26.46 5.01
C ILE A 131 3.20 27.64 4.45
N GLU A 132 3.79 28.33 3.47
CA GLU A 132 3.14 29.45 2.77
C GLU A 132 1.94 28.98 1.93
N SER A 133 0.98 29.90 1.75
CA SER A 133 -0.17 29.66 0.90
C SER A 133 0.25 29.38 -0.55
N TYR A 134 -0.32 28.32 -1.11
CA TYR A 134 -0.12 27.91 -2.48
C TYR A 134 -1.40 27.33 -3.10
N PRO A 135 -2.24 28.18 -3.74
CA PRO A 135 -3.54 27.79 -4.25
C PRO A 135 -3.50 26.66 -5.30
N ARG A 136 -4.54 25.81 -5.33
CA ARG A 136 -4.66 24.70 -6.30
C ARG A 136 -4.64 25.17 -7.77
N GLU A 137 -5.13 26.37 -8.04
CA GLU A 137 -5.18 26.95 -9.39
C GLU A 137 -3.79 27.29 -9.95
N GLU A 138 -2.78 27.43 -9.08
CA GLU A 138 -1.39 27.72 -9.46
C GLU A 138 -0.54 26.45 -9.62
N THR A 139 -1.14 25.26 -9.53
CA THR A 139 -0.40 23.99 -9.57
C THR A 139 0.25 23.79 -10.95
N PRO A 140 1.58 23.73 -11.05
CA PRO A 140 2.25 23.50 -12.31
C PRO A 140 2.09 22.03 -12.71
N ASP A 141 2.11 21.79 -14.02
CA ASP A 141 2.11 20.44 -14.58
C ASP A 141 3.34 19.62 -14.11
N HIS A 142 4.42 20.29 -13.69
CA HIS A 142 5.68 19.69 -13.25
C HIS A 142 6.29 20.43 -12.05
N TYR A 143 7.01 19.71 -11.19
CA TYR A 143 7.75 20.29 -10.06
C TYR A 143 8.86 21.21 -10.58
N THR A 144 8.85 22.47 -10.16
CA THR A 144 9.88 23.46 -10.46
C THR A 144 10.64 23.86 -9.20
N GLU A 145 11.83 24.44 -9.37
CA GLU A 145 12.63 24.92 -8.23
C GLU A 145 11.91 26.04 -7.44
N ALA A 146 11.04 26.80 -8.11
CA ALA A 146 10.22 27.83 -7.47
C ALA A 146 9.14 27.27 -6.54
N ASP A 147 8.76 26.00 -6.71
CA ASP A 147 7.74 25.35 -5.89
C ASP A 147 8.30 24.80 -4.57
N ARG A 148 9.63 24.72 -4.46
CA ARG A 148 10.33 24.11 -3.32
C ARG A 148 10.04 24.79 -1.98
N ASP A 149 9.78 26.10 -2.02
CA ASP A 149 9.49 26.88 -0.82
C ASP A 149 7.99 26.83 -0.45
N ARG A 150 7.14 26.31 -1.33
CA ARG A 150 5.67 26.28 -1.19
C ARG A 150 5.11 24.87 -1.02
N ILE A 151 5.86 23.86 -1.45
CA ILE A 151 5.54 22.45 -1.27
C ILE A 151 6.65 21.84 -0.43
N VAL A 152 6.30 21.45 0.79
CA VAL A 152 7.22 20.74 1.68
C VAL A 152 7.33 19.29 1.23
N GLN A 153 8.55 18.81 1.10
CA GLN A 153 8.89 17.44 0.77
C GLN A 153 9.60 16.80 1.96
N LEU A 154 8.92 15.87 2.62
CA LEU A 154 9.40 15.21 3.82
C LEU A 154 9.80 13.77 3.48
N PRO A 155 11.09 13.40 3.52
CA PRO A 155 11.49 12.00 3.43
C PRO A 155 11.04 11.28 4.70
N VAL A 156 10.28 10.19 4.54
CA VAL A 156 9.61 9.51 5.67
C VAL A 156 10.31 8.20 6.01
N THR A 157 10.34 7.28 5.05
CA THR A 157 10.81 5.92 5.28
C THR A 157 11.26 5.29 3.97
N ASN A 158 12.18 4.33 4.04
CA ASN A 158 12.52 3.49 2.90
C ASN A 158 11.56 2.32 2.72
N GLU A 159 10.69 2.08 3.69
CA GLU A 159 9.76 0.96 3.70
C GLU A 159 8.45 1.32 3.01
N TYR A 160 7.84 0.33 2.37
CA TYR A 160 6.48 0.46 1.88
C TYR A 160 5.49 -0.01 2.92
N GLY A 161 4.28 0.55 2.88
CA GLY A 161 3.22 0.18 3.79
C GLY A 161 2.25 1.31 4.08
N ARG A 162 1.37 1.03 5.03
CA ARG A 162 0.45 1.98 5.63
C ARG A 162 1.12 2.63 6.84
N TYR A 163 0.92 3.93 7.00
CA TYR A 163 1.41 4.75 8.10
C TYR A 163 0.28 5.70 8.54
N GLU A 164 0.35 6.20 9.76
CA GLU A 164 -0.55 7.26 10.25
C GLU A 164 0.22 8.60 10.23
N ALA A 165 -0.31 9.60 9.53
CA ALA A 165 0.22 10.96 9.61
C ALA A 165 -0.69 11.83 10.49
N THR A 166 -0.10 12.55 11.43
CA THR A 166 -0.77 13.56 12.25
C THR A 166 -0.35 14.95 11.81
N PHE A 167 -1.33 15.79 11.49
CA PHE A 167 -1.18 17.22 11.20
C PHE A 167 -1.67 17.99 12.42
N ASP A 168 -0.75 18.58 13.18
CA ASP A 168 -1.01 19.26 14.45
C ASP A 168 -0.75 20.78 14.30
N PRO A 169 -1.77 21.59 13.89
CA PRO A 169 -1.61 23.03 13.75
C PRO A 169 -1.47 23.73 15.11
N ASP A 170 -0.62 24.75 15.20
CA ASP A 170 -0.46 25.54 16.44
C ASP A 170 -1.78 26.20 16.92
N ASN A 171 -2.72 26.43 16.00
CA ASN A 171 -4.00 27.08 16.25
C ASN A 171 -5.18 26.22 15.75
N GLY A 172 -5.23 24.94 16.12
CA GLY A 172 -6.35 24.07 15.79
C GLY A 172 -6.30 22.75 16.55
N GLU A 173 -7.18 21.83 16.17
CA GLU A 173 -7.14 20.45 16.65
C GLU A 173 -6.25 19.60 15.73
N PRO A 174 -5.49 18.63 16.27
CA PRO A 174 -4.74 17.70 15.45
C PRO A 174 -5.66 16.81 14.62
N GLU A 175 -5.28 16.57 13.37
CA GLU A 175 -5.98 15.66 12.47
C GLU A 175 -5.09 14.51 12.01
N ARG A 176 -5.69 13.32 11.88
CA ARG A 176 -4.99 12.09 11.50
C ARG A 176 -5.46 11.60 10.15
N VAL A 177 -4.53 11.20 9.30
CA VAL A 177 -4.80 10.66 7.97
C VAL A 177 -3.94 9.44 7.69
N ASP A 178 -4.49 8.51 6.93
CA ASP A 178 -3.76 7.33 6.47
C ASP A 178 -2.82 7.67 5.31
N VAL A 179 -1.55 7.30 5.43
CA VAL A 179 -0.53 7.48 4.39
C VAL A 179 -0.11 6.11 3.87
N TRP A 180 -0.05 5.95 2.54
CA TRP A 180 0.25 4.66 1.90
C TRP A 180 1.42 4.76 0.94
N PHE A 181 2.59 4.27 1.31
CA PHE A 181 3.74 4.20 0.42
C PHE A 181 3.73 2.86 -0.32
N THR A 182 3.50 2.89 -1.63
CA THR A 182 3.40 1.68 -2.48
C THR A 182 4.58 1.56 -3.44
N MET A 183 4.79 0.35 -3.96
CA MET A 183 5.83 0.07 -4.97
C MET A 183 5.43 0.49 -6.40
N GLY A 184 4.14 0.71 -6.64
CA GLY A 184 3.57 1.01 -7.95
C GLY A 184 3.77 2.45 -8.46
N TYR A 185 3.38 2.67 -9.72
CA TYR A 185 3.35 3.99 -10.36
C TYR A 185 1.98 4.66 -10.17
N PRO A 186 1.90 5.98 -9.86
CA PRO A 186 3.02 6.91 -9.76
C PRO A 186 3.77 6.77 -8.42
N PRO A 187 5.09 7.00 -8.43
CA PRO A 187 5.99 6.59 -7.35
C PRO A 187 5.76 7.37 -6.06
N ARG A 188 5.72 6.62 -4.94
CA ARG A 188 6.32 6.92 -3.61
C ARG A 188 6.13 8.30 -3.00
N ARG A 189 5.13 9.04 -3.44
CA ARG A 189 4.83 10.39 -2.98
C ARG A 189 3.39 10.45 -2.58
N ASN A 190 3.13 10.39 -1.28
CA ASN A 190 1.83 10.78 -0.77
C ASN A 190 1.73 12.30 -0.78
N ARG A 191 0.55 12.80 -1.10
CA ARG A 191 0.35 14.24 -1.36
C ARG A 191 -0.85 14.70 -0.58
N TYR A 192 -0.65 15.73 0.23
CA TYR A 192 -1.70 16.30 1.05
C TYR A 192 -1.74 17.83 0.88
N ALA A 193 -2.95 18.35 0.79
CA ALA A 193 -3.25 19.76 0.82
C ALA A 193 -3.87 20.10 2.17
N ILE A 194 -3.28 21.04 2.89
CA ILE A 194 -3.88 21.60 4.10
C ILE A 194 -4.96 22.60 3.66
N THR A 195 -6.20 22.32 4.03
CA THR A 195 -7.37 23.14 3.73
C THR A 195 -7.95 23.73 5.01
N ASP A 196 -8.96 24.60 4.87
CA ASP A 196 -9.69 25.14 6.02
C ASP A 196 -10.46 24.05 6.81
N ASN A 197 -10.67 22.88 6.22
CA ASN A 197 -11.35 21.74 6.83
C ASN A 197 -10.38 20.60 7.23
N GLY A 198 -9.07 20.88 7.27
CA GLY A 198 -8.04 19.89 7.59
C GLY A 198 -7.25 19.39 6.37
N PRO A 199 -6.31 18.45 6.59
CA PRO A 199 -5.52 17.83 5.53
C PRO A 199 -6.39 16.93 4.63
N GLU A 200 -6.35 17.20 3.32
CA GLU A 200 -7.02 16.39 2.29
C GLU A 200 -5.99 15.79 1.35
N TYR A 201 -6.27 14.60 0.79
CA TYR A 201 -5.42 14.04 -0.26
C TYR A 201 -5.44 14.93 -1.51
N ASP A 202 -4.26 15.24 -2.04
CA ASP A 202 -4.12 16.19 -3.13
C ASP A 202 -3.96 15.51 -4.49
N GLU A 203 -5.09 15.33 -5.17
CA GLU A 203 -5.14 14.75 -6.51
C GLU A 203 -4.67 15.70 -7.62
N THR A 204 -4.55 16.99 -7.32
CA THR A 204 -4.21 17.99 -8.34
C THR A 204 -2.70 18.21 -8.44
N LEU A 205 -1.96 17.92 -7.37
CA LEU A 205 -0.52 18.08 -7.35
C LEU A 205 0.16 17.07 -8.28
N TYR A 206 0.99 17.53 -9.22
CA TYR A 206 1.80 16.75 -10.18
C TYR A 206 1.08 15.62 -10.92
N GLY A 207 -0.03 15.95 -11.57
CA GLY A 207 -0.75 15.03 -12.46
C GLY A 207 -1.07 13.72 -11.76
N ALA A 208 -1.61 13.79 -10.54
CA ALA A 208 -1.92 12.60 -9.77
C ALA A 208 -2.84 11.73 -10.61
N ILE A 209 -2.45 10.48 -10.79
CA ILE A 209 -3.37 9.47 -11.27
C ILE A 209 -4.34 9.30 -10.09
N GLY A 210 -5.61 9.70 -10.27
CA GLY A 210 -6.64 9.60 -9.22
C GLY A 210 -6.62 8.18 -8.67
N ARG A 211 -6.53 8.04 -7.34
CA ARG A 211 -6.11 6.83 -6.62
C ARG A 211 -6.65 5.52 -7.25
N PRO A 212 -5.97 4.87 -8.21
CA PRO A 212 -6.49 3.63 -8.78
C PRO A 212 -6.13 2.55 -7.77
N GLY A 213 -7.12 2.12 -6.98
CA GLY A 213 -6.89 1.12 -5.94
C GLY A 213 -6.31 1.68 -4.64
N HIS A 214 -6.74 2.88 -4.19
CA HIS A 214 -7.00 2.97 -2.74
C HIS A 214 -8.28 2.18 -2.54
N PRO A 215 -8.24 0.95 -2.04
CA PRO A 215 -9.47 0.40 -1.56
C PRO A 215 -9.78 1.25 -0.32
N SER A 216 -10.88 2.01 -0.37
CA SER A 216 -11.37 2.78 0.79
C SER A 216 -11.60 1.86 1.99
N THR A 217 -11.70 0.56 1.71
CA THR A 217 -11.80 -0.55 2.64
C THR A 217 -10.70 -1.53 2.31
N PRO A 218 -9.79 -1.89 3.23
CA PRO A 218 -8.78 -2.91 2.93
C PRO A 218 -9.44 -4.22 2.47
N CYS A 219 -8.80 -4.95 1.55
CA CYS A 219 -9.33 -6.22 1.03
C CYS A 219 -9.64 -7.16 2.20
N SER A 220 -10.92 -7.50 2.31
CA SER A 220 -11.44 -8.56 3.16
C SER A 220 -12.47 -9.35 2.38
N TRP A 221 -12.61 -10.63 2.67
CA TRP A 221 -13.53 -11.53 1.98
C TRP A 221 -14.58 -12.04 2.95
N ASP A 222 -15.82 -12.17 2.46
CA ASP A 222 -16.84 -12.95 3.14
C ASP A 222 -16.61 -14.46 2.98
N ASP A 223 -17.45 -15.27 3.66
CA ASP A 223 -17.40 -16.73 3.60
C ASP A 223 -17.70 -17.28 2.18
N GLU A 224 -18.30 -16.48 1.30
CA GLU A 224 -18.62 -16.82 -0.07
C GLU A 224 -17.49 -16.44 -1.06
N GLY A 225 -16.44 -15.75 -0.57
CA GLY A 225 -15.29 -15.32 -1.34
C GLY A 225 -15.48 -13.98 -2.08
N ASN A 226 -16.49 -13.20 -1.75
CA ASN A 226 -16.68 -11.85 -2.28
C ASN A 226 -15.91 -10.82 -1.45
N LEU A 227 -15.39 -9.75 -2.06
CA LEU A 227 -14.79 -8.63 -1.34
C LEU A 227 -15.85 -7.84 -0.55
N ILE A 228 -15.56 -7.49 0.70
CA ILE A 228 -16.41 -6.69 1.59
C ILE A 228 -15.71 -5.42 2.10
#